data_AF-A0A7K4TI07-F1
#
_entry.id   AF-A0A7K4TI07-F1
#
_cell.length_a   1.000
_cell.length_b   1.000
_cell.length_c   1.000
_cell.angle_alpha   90.00
_cell.angle_beta   90.00
_cell.angle_gamma   90.00
#
_symmetry.space_group_name_H-M   'P 1'
#
loop_
_entity.id
_entity.type
_entity.pdbx_description
1 polymer ?
#
loop_
_entity_poly.entity_id
_entity_poly.type
_entity_poly.pdbx_seq_one_letter_code
_entity_poly.pdbx_strand_id
1 'polypeptide(L)' 'PPGLEQGQMTYEGQHWHALPGCFCCATCGRPLLGLPFLPRGGQLFCSRLCAQGPSPAPRPASARRSWGGGPPGGKEW' A
#
# COMPACT_ATOMS: atom_id res chain seq x y z
N PRO A 1 -36.68 -6.87 -11.38
CA PRO A 1 -36.95 -7.79 -10.26
C PRO A 1 -35.64 -8.37 -9.70
N PRO A 2 -35.56 -8.59 -8.39
CA PRO A 2 -34.35 -8.94 -7.64
C PRO A 2 -33.98 -10.41 -7.85
N GLY A 3 -32.71 -10.72 -8.13
CA GLY A 3 -32.31 -12.12 -8.29
C GLY A 3 -30.94 -12.38 -8.91
N LEU A 4 -29.95 -11.50 -8.73
CA LEU A 4 -28.59 -11.88 -9.04
C LEU A 4 -27.97 -12.35 -7.74
N GLU A 5 -27.89 -13.67 -7.62
CA GLU A 5 -27.15 -14.42 -6.61
C GLU A 5 -25.73 -13.83 -6.53
N GLN A 6 -25.55 -12.89 -5.61
CA GLN A 6 -24.25 -12.28 -5.36
C GLN A 6 -23.44 -13.39 -4.71
N GLY A 7 -22.57 -14.05 -5.49
CA GLY A 7 -21.71 -15.11 -4.96
C GLY A 7 -21.03 -14.67 -3.67
N GLN A 8 -20.69 -15.60 -2.80
CA GLN A 8 -20.05 -15.29 -1.51
C GLN A 8 -18.63 -15.86 -1.49
N MET A 9 -17.71 -15.11 -0.89
CA MET A 9 -16.35 -15.56 -0.61
C MET A 9 -16.22 -15.74 0.88
N THR A 10 -15.71 -16.90 1.30
CA THR A 10 -15.43 -17.20 2.70
C THR A 10 -13.98 -17.56 2.90
N TYR A 11 -13.33 -16.94 3.88
CA TYR A 11 -11.96 -17.25 4.26
C TYR A 11 -11.77 -17.02 5.76
N GLU A 12 -11.27 -18.03 6.48
CA GLU A 12 -11.02 -17.99 7.93
C GLU A 12 -12.19 -17.41 8.75
N GLY A 13 -13.41 -17.83 8.44
CA GLY A 13 -14.62 -17.41 9.14
C GLY A 13 -15.14 -16.01 8.77
N GLN A 14 -14.45 -15.30 7.88
CA GLN A 14 -14.92 -14.04 7.33
C GLN A 14 -15.64 -14.25 5.99
N HIS A 15 -16.61 -13.37 5.73
CA HIS A 15 -17.53 -13.47 4.61
C HIS A 15 -17.54 -12.15 3.84
N TRP A 16 -17.40 -12.23 2.53
CA TRP A 16 -17.51 -11.08 1.62
C TRP A 16 -18.44 -11.43 0.47
N HIS A 17 -19.07 -10.42 -0.10
CA HIS A 17 -19.71 -10.58 -1.41
C HIS A 17 -18.62 -10.77 -2.47
N ALA A 18 -18.80 -11.74 -3.36
CA ALA A 18 -17.99 -12.01 -4.54
C ALA A 18 -18.23 -10.96 -5.64
N LEU A 19 -18.26 -9.70 -5.24
CA LEU A 19 -18.38 -8.54 -6.10
C LEU A 19 -17.03 -7.83 -6.16
N PRO A 20 -16.65 -7.25 -7.31
CA PRO A 20 -15.38 -6.55 -7.46
C PRO A 20 -15.23 -5.33 -6.53
N GLY A 21 -16.33 -4.79 -6.00
CA GLY A 21 -16.30 -3.72 -4.99
C GLY A 21 -16.20 -4.19 -3.54
N CYS A 22 -16.50 -5.47 -3.26
CA CYS A 22 -16.51 -6.02 -1.89
C CYS A 22 -15.31 -6.93 -1.63
N PHE A 23 -14.88 -7.71 -2.63
CA PHE A 23 -13.72 -8.60 -2.55
C PHE A 23 -12.54 -8.01 -3.33
N CYS A 24 -12.01 -6.90 -2.84
CA CYS A 24 -10.94 -6.15 -3.47
C CYS A 24 -9.84 -5.73 -2.49
N CYS A 25 -8.68 -5.37 -3.06
CA CYS A 25 -7.54 -4.89 -2.28
C CYS A 25 -7.89 -3.57 -1.59
N ALA A 26 -7.76 -3.51 -0.27
CA ALA A 26 -8.06 -2.30 0.52
C ALA A 26 -7.15 -1.10 0.19
N THR A 27 -6.00 -1.33 -0.44
CA THR A 27 -5.03 -0.28 -0.79
C THR A 27 -5.21 0.25 -2.22
N CYS A 28 -5.38 -0.65 -3.19
CA CYS A 28 -5.40 -0.27 -4.62
C CYS A 28 -6.75 -0.54 -5.31
N GLY A 29 -7.73 -1.10 -4.60
CA GLY A 29 -9.06 -1.39 -5.13
C GLY A 29 -9.13 -2.54 -6.14
N ARG A 30 -8.02 -3.23 -6.41
CA ARG A 30 -8.00 -4.34 -7.39
C ARG A 30 -8.89 -5.49 -6.92
N PRO A 31 -9.84 -5.98 -7.73
CA PRO A 31 -10.64 -7.16 -7.38
C PRO A 31 -9.75 -8.40 -7.27
N LEU A 32 -10.03 -9.25 -6.27
CA LEU A 32 -9.19 -10.40 -5.91
C LEU A 32 -9.85 -11.75 -6.23
N LEU A 33 -11.01 -11.74 -6.90
CA LEU A 33 -11.73 -12.95 -7.28
C LEU A 33 -10.87 -13.79 -8.24
N GLY A 34 -10.61 -15.04 -7.87
CA GLY A 34 -9.75 -15.96 -8.63
C GLY A 34 -8.27 -15.60 -8.63
N LEU A 35 -7.86 -14.60 -7.86
CA LEU A 35 -6.46 -14.18 -7.72
C LEU A 35 -5.94 -14.52 -6.32
N PRO A 36 -4.63 -14.70 -6.15
CA PRO A 36 -4.03 -14.82 -4.82
C PRO A 36 -4.27 -13.53 -4.02
N PHE A 37 -4.59 -13.69 -2.73
CA PHE A 37 -4.82 -12.60 -1.81
C PHE A 37 -4.15 -12.86 -0.46
N LEU A 38 -3.88 -11.78 0.28
CA LEU A 38 -3.41 -11.80 1.66
C LEU A 38 -4.49 -11.17 2.55
N PRO A 39 -5.15 -11.95 3.42
CA PRO A 39 -6.00 -11.42 4.46
C PRO A 39 -5.16 -10.91 5.63
N ARG A 40 -5.49 -9.72 6.15
CA ARG A 40 -4.83 -9.14 7.33
C ARG A 40 -5.79 -8.20 8.05
N GLY A 41 -6.07 -8.49 9.33
CA GLY A 41 -6.87 -7.61 10.20
C GLY A 41 -8.27 -7.28 9.65
N GLY A 42 -8.96 -8.23 9.02
CA GLY A 42 -10.27 -8.00 8.42
C GLY A 42 -10.26 -7.47 6.98
N GLN A 43 -9.09 -7.11 6.45
CA GLN A 43 -8.95 -6.54 5.11
C GLN A 43 -8.23 -7.51 4.16
N LEU A 44 -8.44 -7.32 2.86
CA LEU A 44 -7.85 -8.12 1.80
C LEU A 44 -6.81 -7.30 1.03
N PHE A 45 -5.70 -7.93 0.65
CA PHE A 45 -4.60 -7.28 -0.07
C PHE A 45 -4.10 -8.14 -1.23
N CYS A 46 -3.80 -7.51 -2.38
CA CYS A 46 -3.27 -8.22 -3.56
C CYS A 46 -1.80 -8.62 -3.43
N SER A 47 -1.07 -8.00 -2.50
CA SER A 47 0.37 -8.19 -2.32
C SER A 47 0.80 -7.70 -0.95
N ARG A 48 2.00 -8.12 -0.51
CA ARG A 48 2.61 -7.60 0.73
C ARG A 48 2.73 -6.08 0.69
N LEU A 49 3.11 -5.49 -0.45
CA LEU A 49 3.29 -4.03 -0.56
C LEU A 49 1.99 -3.28 -0.21
N CYS A 50 0.84 -3.74 -0.71
CA CYS A 50 -0.45 -3.17 -0.33
C CYS A 50 -0.76 -3.40 1.16
N ALA A 51 -0.48 -4.60 1.68
CA ALA A 51 -0.69 -4.93 3.10
C ALA A 51 0.22 -4.18 4.10
N GLN A 52 1.28 -3.51 3.61
CA GLN A 52 2.18 -2.69 4.41
C GLN A 52 1.81 -1.19 4.35
N GLY A 53 0.83 -0.81 3.53
CA GLY A 53 0.50 0.58 3.23
C GLY A 53 1.50 1.22 2.26
N PRO A 54 1.19 2.40 1.70
CA PRO A 54 2.19 3.17 0.99
C PRO A 54 3.33 3.44 1.97
N SER A 55 4.49 2.83 1.76
CA SER A 55 5.71 3.27 2.41
C SER A 55 5.75 4.78 2.25
N PRO A 56 5.91 5.57 3.34
CA PRO A 56 6.14 6.99 3.17
C PRO A 56 7.26 7.10 2.15
N ALA A 57 7.02 7.85 1.07
CA ALA A 57 7.91 7.95 -0.07
C ALA A 57 9.35 8.02 0.44
N PRO A 58 10.31 7.29 -0.16
CA PRO A 58 11.69 7.36 0.28
C PRO A 58 12.05 8.83 0.41
N ARG A 59 12.31 9.29 1.64
CA ARG A 59 12.74 10.66 1.90
C ARG A 59 13.88 10.88 0.90
N PRO A 60 13.82 11.88 0.00
CA PRO A 60 14.90 12.07 -0.94
C PRO A 60 16.18 12.22 -0.14
N ALA A 61 17.10 11.27 -0.29
CA ALA A 61 18.39 11.22 0.40
C ALA A 61 19.35 12.30 -0.13
N SER A 62 18.82 13.46 -0.55
CA SER A 62 19.58 14.56 -1.15
C SER A 62 19.95 15.65 -0.15
N ALA A 63 19.73 15.45 1.16
CA ALA A 63 20.28 16.32 2.20
C ALA A 63 21.77 16.03 2.52
N ARG A 64 22.56 15.58 1.55
CA ARG A 64 24.02 15.49 1.72
C ARG A 64 24.75 15.74 0.41
N ARG A 65 25.00 17.02 0.13
CA ARG A 65 26.22 17.45 -0.55
C ARG A 65 26.84 18.57 0.27
N SER A 66 27.48 18.20 1.38
CA SER A 66 28.56 19.00 1.96
C SER A 66 29.77 18.85 1.02
N TRP A 67 30.07 19.89 0.24
CA TRP A 67 31.40 20.03 -0.36
C TRP A 67 32.21 20.88 0.61
N GLY A 68 33.18 20.25 1.28
CA GLY A 68 34.24 20.94 1.98
C GLY A 68 35.30 21.44 1.00
N GLY A 69 35.79 22.66 1.24
CA GLY A 69 36.98 23.26 0.62
C GLY A 69 37.20 24.66 1.19
N GLY A 70 38.21 24.84 2.07
CA GLY A 70 38.59 26.12 2.72
C GLY A 70 39.25 27.15 1.78
N PRO A 71 39.82 28.29 2.26
CA PRO A 71 40.43 28.55 3.57
C PRO A 71 39.83 29.73 4.39
N PRO A 72 40.22 29.93 5.67
CA PRO A 72 39.98 31.15 6.40
C PRO A 72 41.11 32.15 6.14
N GLY A 73 40.79 33.35 5.64
CA GLY A 73 41.80 34.39 5.49
C GLY A 73 41.27 35.57 4.70
N GLY A 74 40.81 36.59 5.41
CA GLY A 74 40.54 37.88 4.82
C GLY A 74 39.59 38.71 5.64
N LYS A 75 40.18 39.55 6.49
CA LYS A 75 39.61 40.71 7.18
C LYS A 75 38.84 40.40 8.47
N GLU A 76 38.98 41.11 9.58
CA GLU A 76 39.91 42.11 10.13
C GLU A 76 39.27 42.46 11.49
N TRP A 77 40.12 42.71 12.51
CA TRP A 77 39.81 43.04 13.92
C TRP A 77 39.31 41.90 14.82
#